data_AF-A0A2V5KGF3-F1
#
_entry.id   AF-A0A2V5KGF3-F1
#
_cell.length_a   1.000
_cell.length_b   1.000
_cell.length_c   1.000
_cell.angle_alpha   90.00
_cell.angle_beta   90.00
_cell.angle_gamma   90.00
#
_symmetry.space_group_name_H-M   'P 1'
#
loop_
_entity.id
_entity.type
_entity.pdbx_description
1 polymer ?
#
loop_
_entity_poly.entity_id
_entity_poly.type
_entity_poly.pdbx_seq_one_letter_code
_entity_poly.pdbx_strand_id
1 'polypeptide(L)'
;MKSTKQKTKAAAAKSLPRSQRRKQERSAAKQKRSARTAARIAGPLLPGTWQTNAATFVALTIASAFLYIGMLRVGFLSLDDPQYVVNNPWIRSFSLQNLQHIFTTPYFANYSPFHLLSYMLDYAFAGASPFVF
;
A
#
# COMPACT_ATOMS: atom_id res chain seq x y z
N MET A 1 -35.24 44.31 1.39
CA MET A 1 -34.25 45.20 2.06
C MET A 1 -32.90 44.49 2.33
N LYS A 2 -32.22 43.93 1.31
CA LYS A 2 -30.90 43.26 1.46
C LYS A 2 -29.80 43.88 0.58
N SER A 3 -29.97 45.12 0.11
CA SER A 3 -29.05 45.77 -0.85
C SER A 3 -28.08 46.80 -0.24
N THR A 4 -28.20 47.13 1.05
CA THR A 4 -27.46 48.25 1.65
C THR A 4 -26.13 47.82 2.28
N LYS A 5 -26.00 46.55 2.73
CA LYS A 5 -24.78 46.05 3.43
C LYS A 5 -23.61 45.70 2.49
N GLN A 6 -23.87 45.43 1.20
CA GLN A 6 -22.81 45.13 0.23
C GLN A 6 -22.14 46.39 -0.33
N LYS A 7 -22.92 47.46 -0.53
CA LYS A 7 -22.40 48.75 -1.02
C LYS A 7 -21.49 49.46 0.01
N THR A 8 -21.73 49.30 1.31
CA THR A 8 -20.92 49.91 2.38
C THR A 8 -19.53 49.28 2.55
N LYS A 9 -19.39 47.96 2.37
CA LYS A 9 -18.07 47.30 2.34
C LYS A 9 -17.21 47.72 1.14
N ALA A 10 -17.84 47.95 -0.02
CA ALA A 10 -17.14 48.39 -1.22
C ALA A 10 -16.63 49.85 -1.13
N ALA A 11 -17.34 50.71 -0.39
CA ALA A 11 -16.94 52.10 -0.15
C ALA A 11 -15.78 52.21 0.87
N ALA A 12 -15.81 51.44 1.96
CA ALA A 12 -14.74 51.45 2.99
C ALA A 12 -13.42 50.81 2.53
N ALA A 13 -13.45 49.95 1.52
CA ALA A 13 -12.23 49.37 0.93
C ALA A 13 -11.49 50.35 -0.01
N LYS A 14 -12.12 51.47 -0.40
CA LYS A 14 -11.52 52.53 -1.23
C LYS A 14 -10.78 53.60 -0.42
N SER A 15 -10.90 53.62 0.91
CA SER A 15 -10.25 54.60 1.80
C SER A 15 -8.96 54.10 2.47
N LEU A 16 -8.53 52.86 2.19
CA LEU A 16 -7.29 52.31 2.74
C LEU A 16 -6.08 52.69 1.84
N PRO A 17 -4.92 53.03 2.43
CA PRO A 17 -3.69 53.27 1.69
C PRO A 17 -3.38 52.10 0.76
N ARG A 18 -2.92 52.41 -0.46
CA ARG A 18 -2.63 51.42 -1.53
C ARG A 18 -1.75 50.26 -1.04
N SER A 19 -0.86 50.51 -0.09
CA SER A 19 0.01 49.53 0.57
C SER A 19 -0.75 48.54 1.46
N GLN A 20 -1.70 49.01 2.27
CA GLN A 20 -2.53 48.18 3.14
C GLN A 20 -3.50 47.32 2.33
N ARG A 21 -4.08 47.88 1.27
CA ARG A 21 -4.95 47.16 0.34
C ARG A 21 -4.19 46.05 -0.40
N ARG A 22 -2.98 46.33 -0.89
CA ARG A 22 -2.09 45.34 -1.52
C ARG A 22 -1.63 44.24 -0.56
N LYS A 23 -1.42 44.57 0.72
CA LYS A 23 -1.09 43.57 1.77
C LYS A 23 -2.28 42.65 2.07
N GLN A 24 -3.49 43.20 2.16
CA GLN A 24 -4.73 42.43 2.34
C GLN A 24 -5.06 41.55 1.13
N GLU A 25 -4.87 42.05 -0.10
CA GLU A 25 -5.06 41.26 -1.32
C GLU A 25 -4.06 40.10 -1.41
N ARG A 26 -2.79 40.35 -1.03
CA ARG A 26 -1.74 39.31 -0.97
C ARG A 26 -2.02 38.24 0.09
N SER A 27 -2.46 38.62 1.29
CA SER A 27 -2.82 37.65 2.33
C SER A 27 -4.05 36.82 1.95
N ALA A 28 -5.06 37.44 1.35
CA ALA A 28 -6.25 36.74 0.84
C ALA A 28 -5.90 35.77 -0.30
N ALA A 29 -5.00 36.15 -1.22
CA ALA A 29 -4.51 35.26 -2.28
C ALA A 29 -3.71 34.08 -1.71
N LYS A 30 -2.86 34.32 -0.69
CA LYS A 30 -2.12 33.27 0.01
C LYS A 30 -3.05 32.30 0.74
N GLN A 31 -4.10 32.81 1.40
CA GLN A 31 -5.08 32.00 2.11
C GLN A 31 -5.95 31.16 1.15
N LYS A 32 -6.40 31.73 0.04
CA LYS A 32 -7.10 30.99 -1.03
C LYS A 32 -6.22 29.88 -1.64
N ARG A 33 -4.94 30.16 -1.87
CA ARG A 33 -3.99 29.19 -2.41
C ARG A 33 -3.73 28.06 -1.42
N SER A 34 -3.55 28.36 -0.13
CA SER A 34 -3.43 27.36 0.95
C SER A 34 -4.67 26.46 1.04
N ALA A 35 -5.86 27.08 1.04
CA ALA A 35 -7.12 26.34 1.10
C ALA A 35 -7.34 25.42 -0.12
N ARG A 36 -6.94 25.86 -1.33
CA ARG A 36 -7.02 25.04 -2.54
C ARG A 36 -6.04 23.87 -2.51
N THR A 37 -4.84 24.06 -1.97
CA THR A 37 -3.87 22.97 -1.76
C THR A 37 -4.39 21.97 -0.73
N ALA A 38 -4.90 22.44 0.40
CA ALA A 38 -5.49 21.57 1.43
C ALA A 38 -6.69 20.77 0.90
N ALA A 39 -7.58 21.40 0.13
CA ALA A 39 -8.71 20.72 -0.50
C ALA A 39 -8.29 19.65 -1.52
N ARG A 40 -7.16 19.86 -2.22
CA ARG A 40 -6.62 18.86 -3.15
C ARG A 40 -6.03 17.65 -2.43
N ILE A 41 -5.43 17.87 -1.25
CA ILE A 41 -4.89 16.79 -0.40
C ILE A 41 -6.02 16.02 0.29
N ALA A 42 -7.12 16.69 0.63
CA ALA A 42 -8.28 16.09 1.27
C ALA A 42 -9.24 15.35 0.32
N GLY A 43 -9.01 15.41 -0.99
CA GLY A 43 -9.83 14.70 -1.98
C GLY A 43 -9.48 13.22 -2.06
N PRO A 44 -10.37 12.38 -2.65
CA PRO A 44 -10.06 10.98 -2.88
C PRO A 44 -8.84 10.83 -3.80
N LEU A 45 -7.96 9.88 -3.49
CA LEU A 45 -6.73 9.62 -4.27
C LEU A 45 -7.03 9.16 -5.70
N LEU A 46 -8.14 8.45 -5.90
CA LEU A 46 -8.58 7.93 -7.18
C LEU A 46 -9.93 8.55 -7.57
N PRO A 47 -10.14 8.88 -8.85
CA PRO A 47 -11.43 9.31 -9.34
C PRO A 47 -12.45 8.16 -9.24
N GLY A 48 -13.71 8.48 -8.98
CA GLY A 48 -14.81 7.50 -8.93
C GLY A 48 -15.29 7.22 -7.52
N THR A 49 -16.25 6.30 -7.44
CA THR A 49 -16.83 5.84 -6.17
C THR A 49 -15.96 4.72 -5.58
N TRP A 50 -16.13 4.41 -4.28
CA TRP A 50 -15.38 3.30 -3.68
C TRP A 50 -15.79 1.95 -4.31
N GLN A 51 -17.03 1.81 -4.77
CA GLN A 51 -17.52 0.62 -5.45
C GLN A 51 -16.82 0.41 -6.80
N THR A 52 -16.66 1.47 -7.61
CA THR A 52 -15.96 1.38 -8.89
C THR A 52 -14.49 1.04 -8.70
N ASN A 53 -13.85 1.62 -7.68
CA ASN A 53 -12.47 1.32 -7.35
C ASN A 53 -12.32 -0.13 -6.85
N ALA A 54 -13.20 -0.57 -5.95
CA ALA A 54 -13.22 -1.95 -5.46
C ALA A 54 -13.42 -2.95 -6.59
N ALA A 55 -14.38 -2.71 -7.48
CA ALA A 55 -14.62 -3.56 -8.65
C ALA A 55 -13.41 -3.59 -9.59
N THR A 56 -12.74 -2.46 -9.78
CA THR A 56 -11.50 -2.38 -10.57
C THR A 56 -10.39 -3.22 -9.94
N PHE A 57 -10.13 -3.08 -8.64
CA PHE A 57 -9.12 -3.87 -7.95
C PHE A 57 -9.44 -5.37 -8.00
N VAL A 58 -10.70 -5.76 -7.74
CA VAL A 58 -11.12 -7.17 -7.83
C VAL A 58 -10.91 -7.72 -9.25
N ALA A 59 -11.30 -6.96 -10.28
CA ALA A 59 -11.10 -7.37 -11.67
C ALA A 59 -9.60 -7.55 -12.01
N LEU A 60 -8.74 -6.64 -11.56
CA LEU A 60 -7.29 -6.74 -11.74
C LEU A 60 -6.67 -7.91 -10.99
N THR A 61 -7.12 -8.19 -9.76
CA THR A 61 -6.68 -9.35 -8.99
C THR A 61 -7.08 -10.65 -9.67
N ILE A 62 -8.32 -10.74 -10.13
CA ILE A 62 -8.82 -11.92 -10.86
C ILE A 62 -8.04 -12.12 -12.17
N ALA A 63 -7.88 -11.06 -12.97
CA ALA A 63 -7.12 -11.13 -14.22
C ALA A 63 -5.67 -11.57 -13.97
N SER A 64 -5.01 -11.03 -12.94
CA SER A 64 -3.67 -11.46 -12.53
C SER A 64 -3.65 -12.94 -12.14
N ALA A 65 -4.58 -13.40 -11.30
CA ALA A 65 -4.67 -14.80 -10.90
C ALA A 65 -4.84 -15.74 -12.11
N PHE A 66 -5.69 -15.37 -13.08
CA PHE A 66 -5.87 -16.14 -14.31
C PHE A 66 -4.61 -16.21 -15.18
N LEU A 67 -3.84 -15.12 -15.27
CA LEU A 67 -2.57 -15.13 -16.02
C LEU A 67 -1.53 -16.06 -15.38
N TYR A 68 -1.51 -16.15 -14.04
CA TYR A 68 -0.54 -16.96 -13.30
C TYR A 68 -1.01 -18.36 -12.92
N ILE A 69 -2.26 -18.75 -13.22
CA ILE A 69 -2.82 -20.05 -12.82
C ILE A 69 -2.00 -21.24 -13.34
N GLY A 70 -1.33 -21.09 -14.50
CA GLY A 70 -0.47 -22.12 -15.07
C GLY A 70 0.79 -22.40 -14.23
N MET A 71 1.26 -21.42 -13.44
CA MET A 71 2.42 -21.59 -12.56
C MET A 71 2.20 -22.62 -11.47
N LEU A 72 0.95 -22.89 -11.08
CA LEU A 72 0.60 -23.93 -10.10
C LEU A 72 0.97 -25.35 -10.57
N ARG A 73 1.33 -25.53 -11.85
CA ARG A 73 1.78 -26.81 -12.42
C ARG A 73 3.30 -26.88 -12.59
N VAL A 74 4.00 -25.78 -12.35
CA VAL A 74 5.46 -25.76 -12.39
C VAL A 74 5.96 -26.38 -11.09
N GLY A 75 6.88 -27.33 -11.19
CA GLY A 75 7.50 -27.94 -10.02
C GLY A 75 8.53 -27.01 -9.37
N PHE A 76 9.31 -27.55 -8.43
CA PHE A 76 10.41 -26.82 -7.81
C PHE A 76 11.44 -26.35 -8.84
N LEU A 77 11.79 -25.07 -8.78
CA LEU A 77 12.78 -24.40 -9.60
C LEU A 77 14.19 -24.76 -9.10
N SER A 78 15.14 -24.96 -10.02
CA SER A 78 16.49 -25.44 -9.67
C SER A 78 17.37 -24.42 -8.93
N LEU A 79 16.90 -23.18 -8.72
CA LEU A 79 17.71 -22.10 -8.18
C LEU A 79 17.89 -22.26 -6.67
N ASP A 80 16.80 -22.20 -5.91
CA ASP A 80 16.81 -22.11 -4.45
C ASP A 80 15.87 -23.11 -3.77
N ASP A 81 14.81 -23.58 -4.44
CA ASP A 81 13.91 -24.60 -3.92
C ASP A 81 14.60 -25.90 -3.46
N PRO A 82 15.66 -26.41 -4.15
CA PRO A 82 16.37 -27.58 -3.69
C PRO A 82 16.93 -27.39 -2.28
N GLN A 83 17.43 -26.19 -1.96
CA GLN A 83 18.03 -25.92 -0.66
C GLN A 83 16.98 -25.56 0.38
N TYR A 84 16.03 -24.68 0.05
CA TYR A 84 15.08 -24.21 1.05
C TYR A 84 13.94 -25.17 1.34
N VAL A 85 13.51 -25.96 0.35
CA VAL A 85 12.33 -26.82 0.45
C VAL A 85 12.69 -28.30 0.34
N VAL A 86 13.38 -28.72 -0.73
CA VAL A 86 13.57 -30.14 -1.04
C VAL A 86 14.59 -30.83 -0.14
N ASN A 87 15.65 -30.13 0.29
CA ASN A 87 16.71 -30.71 1.11
C ASN A 87 16.74 -30.17 2.54
N ASN A 88 15.80 -29.29 2.91
CA ASN A 88 15.78 -28.66 4.23
C ASN A 88 15.14 -29.58 5.28
N PRO A 89 15.90 -30.11 6.27
CA PRO A 89 15.33 -30.96 7.30
C PRO A 89 14.53 -30.17 8.34
N TRP A 90 14.81 -28.86 8.47
CA TRP A 90 14.29 -28.04 9.56
C TRP A 90 12.83 -27.65 9.34
N ILE A 91 12.31 -27.71 8.12
CA ILE A 91 10.90 -27.43 7.82
C ILE A 91 9.98 -28.66 7.92
N ARG A 92 10.53 -29.85 8.17
CA ARG A 92 9.77 -31.11 8.01
C ARG A 92 8.79 -31.42 9.14
N SER A 93 8.90 -30.74 10.27
CA SER A 93 8.05 -30.97 11.44
C SER A 93 8.06 -29.79 12.41
N PHE A 94 6.96 -29.60 13.14
CA PHE A 94 6.83 -28.65 14.24
C PHE A 94 7.46 -29.20 15.54
N SER A 95 8.75 -29.53 15.50
CA SER A 95 9.51 -29.91 16.70
C SER A 95 10.16 -28.68 17.33
N LEU A 96 10.35 -28.71 18.66
CA LEU A 96 11.06 -27.65 19.36
C LEU A 96 12.49 -27.47 18.82
N GLN A 97 13.16 -28.56 18.45
CA GLN A 97 14.49 -28.54 17.84
C GLN A 97 14.48 -27.82 16.49
N ASN A 98 13.51 -28.12 15.63
CA ASN A 98 13.38 -27.50 14.32
C ASN A 98 13.08 -26.01 14.42
N LEU A 99 12.14 -25.63 15.30
CA LEU A 99 11.81 -24.24 15.57
C LEU A 99 13.03 -23.49 16.11
N GLN A 100 13.72 -24.05 17.11
CA GLN A 100 14.94 -23.45 17.63
C GLN A 100 15.95 -23.21 16.50
N HIS A 101 16.23 -24.23 15.68
CA HIS A 101 17.16 -24.10 14.57
C HIS A 101 16.74 -23.01 13.59
N ILE A 102 15.46 -22.96 13.21
CA ILE A 102 14.91 -21.94 12.31
C ILE A 102 15.08 -20.52 12.86
N PHE A 103 15.05 -20.32 14.17
CA PHE A 103 15.15 -18.99 14.77
C PHE A 103 16.57 -18.60 15.20
N THR A 104 17.46 -19.56 15.46
CA THR A 104 18.79 -19.29 16.04
C THR A 104 19.94 -19.55 15.09
N THR A 105 19.76 -20.34 14.04
CA THR A 105 20.85 -20.81 13.19
C THR A 105 20.63 -20.40 11.74
N PRO A 106 21.48 -19.51 11.17
CA PRO A 106 21.40 -19.15 9.76
C PRO A 106 21.42 -20.36 8.83
N TYR A 107 20.54 -20.35 7.82
CA TYR A 107 20.36 -21.45 6.88
C TYR A 107 20.27 -20.94 5.43
N PHE A 108 21.29 -21.30 4.65
CA PHE A 108 21.48 -20.93 3.23
C PHE A 108 21.50 -19.39 2.98
N ALA A 109 21.63 -18.97 1.72
CA ALA A 109 22.03 -17.62 1.33
C ALA A 109 21.16 -16.48 1.90
N ASN A 110 19.90 -16.37 1.46
CA ASN A 110 18.93 -15.36 1.89
C ASN A 110 18.16 -15.81 3.13
N TYR A 111 18.88 -16.21 4.17
CA TYR A 111 18.27 -16.73 5.39
C TYR A 111 17.30 -15.72 6.02
N SER A 112 16.07 -16.17 6.25
CA SER A 112 15.08 -15.50 7.08
C SER A 112 14.30 -16.53 7.89
N PRO A 113 14.26 -16.39 9.23
CA PRO A 113 13.58 -17.36 10.09
C PRO A 113 12.08 -17.45 9.78
N PHE A 114 11.43 -16.33 9.47
CA PHE A 114 9.99 -16.29 9.19
C PHE A 114 9.61 -16.96 7.87
N HIS A 115 10.50 -16.90 6.88
CA HIS A 115 10.27 -17.57 5.60
C HIS A 115 10.36 -19.10 5.75
N LEU A 116 11.35 -19.59 6.49
CA LEU A 116 11.46 -21.03 6.79
C LEU A 116 10.28 -21.52 7.65
N LEU A 117 9.77 -20.67 8.56
CA LEU A 117 8.56 -21.00 9.31
C LEU A 117 7.32 -21.10 8.40
N SER A 118 7.20 -20.24 7.39
CA SER A 118 6.15 -20.36 6.36
C SER A 118 6.26 -21.71 5.65
N TYR A 119 7.45 -22.07 5.17
CA TYR A 119 7.67 -23.36 4.51
C TYR A 119 7.40 -24.57 5.41
N MET A 120 7.60 -24.45 6.72
CA MET A 120 7.20 -25.48 7.67
C MET A 120 5.68 -25.65 7.73
N LEU A 121 4.92 -24.55 7.68
CA LEU A 121 3.45 -24.59 7.61
C LEU A 121 2.98 -25.23 6.30
N ASP A 122 3.57 -24.83 5.17
CA ASP A 122 3.24 -25.36 3.85
C ASP A 122 3.54 -26.86 3.78
N TYR A 123 4.69 -27.27 4.33
CA TYR A 123 5.08 -28.68 4.43
C TYR A 123 4.14 -29.49 5.34
N ALA A 124 3.68 -28.92 6.44
CA ALA A 124 2.70 -29.60 7.31
C ALA A 124 1.33 -29.76 6.64
N PHE A 125 0.97 -28.85 5.73
CA PHE A 125 -0.31 -28.89 5.03
C PHE A 125 -0.32 -29.87 3.84
N ALA A 126 0.74 -29.90 3.02
CA ALA A 126 0.76 -30.72 1.79
C ALA A 126 2.09 -31.44 1.52
N GLY A 127 2.97 -31.56 2.50
CA GLY A 127 4.27 -32.22 2.35
C GLY A 127 5.17 -31.50 1.34
N ALA A 128 5.90 -32.24 0.51
CA ALA A 128 6.80 -31.68 -0.52
C ALA A 128 6.06 -31.34 -1.84
N SER A 129 4.79 -30.94 -1.78
CA SER A 129 4.03 -30.59 -2.97
C SER A 129 4.40 -29.18 -3.45
N PRO A 130 4.91 -28.98 -4.68
CA PRO A 130 5.23 -27.65 -5.20
C PRO A 130 4.03 -26.70 -5.28
N PHE A 131 2.82 -27.23 -5.19
CA PHE A 131 1.58 -26.44 -5.27
C PHE A 131 1.41 -25.45 -4.10
N VAL A 132 2.01 -25.74 -2.93
CA VAL A 132 1.80 -24.97 -1.70
C VAL A 132 2.99 -24.09 -1.29
N PHE A 133 4.13 -24.19 -2.00
CA PHE A 133 5.31 -23.35 -1.78
C PHE A 133 5.32 -22.21 -2.81
#